data_AF-A0A5C5DD38-F1
#
_entry.id   AF-A0A5C5DD38-F1
#
_cell.length_a   1.000
_cell.length_b   1.000
_cell.length_c   1.000
_cell.angle_alpha   90.00
_cell.angle_beta   90.00
_cell.angle_gamma   90.00
#
_symmetry.space_group_name_H-M   'P 1'
#
loop_
_entity.id
_entity.type
_entity.pdbx_description
1 polymer ?
#
loop_
_entity_poly.entity_id
_entity_poly.type
_entity_poly.pdbx_seq_one_letter_code
_entity_poly.pdbx_strand_id
1 'polypeptide(L)'
;MITVHTLGPAGTNCEKAAHLWLENNNQGGEVRLHQTLESAAKYMEQNENNDVLLGCIVYPYLHHLVFKNLQHLKLIDCFVMDTHNMLLASRLDNVRKIKSVGSHPAPQDLIHQIKGVDKNVAIELFNSNSEAAKQCAAGTVDGCITTLLAAQQCQLNILADFGPVPMGFSIHAKVKQSL
;
A
#
# COMPACT_ATOMS: atom_id res chain seq x y z
N MET A 1 19.33 14.78 -7.49
CA MET A 1 17.92 14.40 -7.31
C MET A 1 17.90 13.20 -6.38
N ILE A 2 16.96 13.17 -5.44
CA ILE A 2 16.78 12.07 -4.50
C ILE A 2 15.75 11.08 -5.06
N THR A 3 15.98 9.78 -4.92
CA THR A 3 14.97 8.77 -5.25
C THR A 3 14.30 8.29 -3.98
N VAL A 4 12.97 8.29 -3.95
CA VAL A 4 12.20 7.60 -2.91
C VAL A 4 11.84 6.22 -3.43
N HIS A 5 12.48 5.19 -2.88
CA HIS A 5 12.14 3.80 -3.17
C HIS A 5 10.99 3.36 -2.29
N THR A 6 9.97 2.73 -2.86
CA THR A 6 8.83 2.22 -2.08
C THR A 6 8.14 1.03 -2.74
N LEU A 7 7.16 0.48 -2.04
CA LEU A 7 6.35 -0.64 -2.49
C LEU A 7 5.37 -0.19 -3.57
N GLY A 8 5.41 -0.87 -4.72
CA GLY A 8 4.43 -0.73 -5.79
C GLY A 8 3.19 -1.60 -5.61
N PRO A 9 2.35 -1.73 -6.65
CA PRO A 9 2.44 -1.08 -7.96
C PRO A 9 2.08 0.41 -7.92
N ALA A 10 1.95 1.05 -9.09
CA ALA A 10 1.47 2.42 -9.20
C ALA A 10 0.02 2.56 -8.70
N GLY A 11 -0.33 3.76 -8.22
CA GLY A 11 -1.61 4.10 -7.61
C GLY A 11 -1.76 3.66 -6.14
N THR A 12 -0.67 3.30 -5.46
CA THR A 12 -0.72 2.85 -4.06
C THR A 12 -0.59 4.00 -3.07
N ASN A 13 -1.03 3.77 -1.83
CA ASN A 13 -0.82 4.72 -0.74
C ASN A 13 0.67 4.98 -0.47
N CYS A 14 1.54 4.01 -0.73
CA CYS A 14 2.99 4.15 -0.60
C CYS A 14 3.56 5.12 -1.65
N GLU A 15 3.13 5.02 -2.91
CA GLU A 15 3.51 5.98 -3.96
C GLU A 15 3.01 7.39 -3.64
N LYS A 16 1.74 7.54 -3.22
CA LYS A 16 1.20 8.84 -2.78
C LYS A 16 2.03 9.43 -1.64
N ALA A 17 2.38 8.61 -0.64
CA ALA A 17 3.20 9.05 0.50
C ALA A 17 4.62 9.46 0.06
N ALA A 18 5.20 8.78 -0.93
CA ALA A 18 6.53 9.10 -1.44
C ALA A 18 6.54 10.47 -2.15
N HIS A 19 5.53 10.75 -2.96
CA HIS A 19 5.37 12.07 -3.57
C HIS A 19 5.14 13.17 -2.53
N LEU A 20 4.28 12.93 -1.54
CA LEU A 20 4.03 13.89 -0.47
C LEU A 20 5.31 14.19 0.34
N TRP A 21 6.14 13.18 0.61
CA TRP A 21 7.39 13.38 1.32
C TRP A 21 8.37 14.25 0.50
N LEU A 22 8.48 14.03 -0.81
CA LEU A 22 9.29 14.88 -1.69
C LEU A 22 8.81 16.34 -1.67
N GLU A 23 7.49 16.55 -1.80
CA GLU A 23 6.86 17.86 -1.77
C GLU A 23 7.12 18.59 -0.44
N ASN A 24 6.84 17.93 0.69
CA ASN A 24 7.01 18.52 2.03
C ASN A 24 8.46 18.88 2.35
N ASN A 25 9.43 18.19 1.74
CA ASN A 25 10.86 18.45 1.96
C ASN A 25 11.46 19.38 0.89
N ASN A 26 10.64 19.94 -0.01
CA ASN A 26 11.08 20.76 -1.14
C ASN A 26 12.19 20.09 -1.96
N GLN A 27 12.12 18.76 -2.10
CA GLN A 27 13.13 17.97 -2.81
C GLN A 27 12.65 17.68 -4.24
N GLY A 28 13.49 18.01 -5.22
CA GLY A 28 13.36 17.45 -6.57
C GLY A 28 13.80 15.99 -6.59
N GLY A 29 12.97 15.11 -7.13
CA GLY A 29 13.23 13.68 -7.10
C GLY A 29 12.22 12.84 -7.85
N GLU A 30 12.45 11.53 -7.83
CA GLU A 30 11.58 10.53 -8.46
C GLU A 30 11.14 9.49 -7.45
N VAL A 31 9.98 8.88 -7.70
CA VAL A 31 9.49 7.74 -6.94
C VAL A 31 9.78 6.48 -7.74
N ARG A 32 10.49 5.52 -7.13
CA ARG A 32 10.77 4.23 -7.74
C ARG A 32 10.04 3.11 -7.02
N LEU A 33 9.17 2.44 -7.76
CA LEU A 33 8.33 1.37 -7.26
C LEU A 33 9.04 0.02 -7.38
N HIS A 34 8.94 -0.77 -6.31
CA HIS A 34 9.51 -2.11 -6.21
C HIS A 34 8.45 -3.14 -5.87
N GLN A 35 8.72 -4.41 -6.17
CA GLN A 35 7.80 -5.51 -5.84
C GLN A 35 7.72 -5.75 -4.33
N THR A 36 8.82 -5.54 -3.60
CA THR A 36 8.89 -5.64 -2.13
C THR A 36 9.81 -4.57 -1.55
N LEU A 37 9.61 -4.19 -0.29
CA LEU A 37 10.53 -3.25 0.39
C LEU A 37 11.93 -3.86 0.58
N GLU A 38 12.03 -5.18 0.69
CA GLU A 38 13.29 -5.90 0.78
C GLU A 38 14.10 -5.78 -0.52
N SER A 39 13.44 -5.89 -1.68
CA SER A 39 14.09 -5.68 -2.97
C SER A 39 14.56 -4.23 -3.14
N ALA A 40 13.79 -3.26 -2.62
CA ALA A 40 14.15 -1.86 -2.60
C ALA A 40 15.37 -1.59 -1.71
N ALA A 41 15.42 -2.15 -0.49
CA ALA A 41 16.55 -2.01 0.42
C ALA A 41 17.84 -2.61 -0.18
N LYS A 42 17.75 -3.81 -0.77
CA LYS A 42 18.87 -4.44 -1.47
C LYS A 42 19.37 -3.60 -2.65
N TYR A 43 18.45 -3.03 -3.42
CA TYR A 43 18.82 -2.10 -4.50
C TYR A 43 19.57 -0.89 -3.96
N MET A 44 19.08 -0.29 -2.86
CA MET A 44 19.75 0.84 -2.24
C MET A 44 21.14 0.48 -1.76
N GLU A 45 21.34 -0.66 -1.10
CA GLU A 45 22.65 -1.12 -0.62
C GLU A 45 23.72 -1.14 -1.73
N GLN A 46 23.33 -1.50 -2.95
CA GLN A 46 24.23 -1.64 -4.10
C GLN A 46 24.59 -0.31 -4.79
N ASN A 47 23.94 0.80 -4.43
CA ASN A 47 24.14 2.11 -5.07
C ASN A 47 24.71 3.10 -4.05
N GLU A 48 25.43 4.14 -4.49
CA GLU A 48 26.01 5.15 -3.58
C GLU A 48 25.13 6.40 -3.39
N ASN A 49 23.97 6.44 -4.04
CA ASN A 49 23.06 7.59 -3.95
C ASN A 49 22.53 7.82 -2.54
N ASN A 50 22.22 9.09 -2.23
CA ASN A 50 21.51 9.53 -1.02
C ASN A 50 20.00 9.24 -1.08
N ASP A 51 19.61 8.15 -1.73
CA ASP A 51 18.23 7.72 -1.87
C ASP A 51 17.64 7.31 -0.50
N VAL A 52 16.31 7.31 -0.43
CA VAL A 52 15.57 6.91 0.78
C VAL A 52 14.58 5.79 0.48
N LEU A 53 14.26 5.01 1.51
CA LEU A 53 13.27 3.95 1.49
C LEU A 53 12.03 4.38 2.27
N LEU A 54 10.87 4.35 1.65
CA LEU A 54 9.59 4.61 2.31
C LEU A 54 8.84 3.29 2.55
N GLY A 55 8.45 3.06 3.80
CA GLY A 55 7.61 1.93 4.20
C GLY A 55 6.38 2.35 5.00
N CYS A 56 5.22 1.78 4.69
CA CYS A 56 4.00 1.93 5.48
C CYS A 56 4.12 1.17 6.81
N ILE A 57 3.70 1.77 7.93
CA ILE A 57 3.89 1.18 9.28
C ILE A 57 3.15 -0.15 9.47
N VAL A 58 2.11 -0.41 8.68
CA VAL A 58 1.35 -1.68 8.70
C VAL A 58 1.83 -2.68 7.65
N TYR A 59 3.00 -2.46 7.03
CA TYR A 59 3.61 -3.46 6.17
C TYR A 59 3.97 -4.71 7.00
N PRO A 60 3.51 -5.93 6.62
CA PRO A 60 3.64 -7.12 7.46
C PRO A 60 5.08 -7.45 7.89
N TYR A 61 6.05 -7.13 7.05
CA TYR A 61 7.46 -7.45 7.26
C TYR A 61 8.33 -6.23 7.59
N LEU A 62 7.73 -5.12 8.02
CA LEU A 62 8.49 -3.90 8.32
C LEU A 62 9.52 -4.13 9.43
N HIS A 63 9.16 -4.91 10.45
CA HIS A 63 10.08 -5.30 11.51
C HIS A 63 11.29 -6.07 10.96
N HIS A 64 11.08 -7.04 10.07
CA HIS A 64 12.17 -7.76 9.42
C HIS A 64 13.06 -6.83 8.59
N LEU A 65 12.47 -5.90 7.84
CA LEU A 65 13.20 -4.92 7.06
C LEU A 65 14.12 -4.07 7.94
N VAL A 66 13.61 -3.56 9.07
CA VAL A 66 14.40 -2.72 9.98
C VAL A 66 15.52 -3.54 10.64
N PHE A 67 15.18 -4.66 11.28
CA PHE A 67 16.16 -5.41 12.09
C PHE A 67 17.25 -6.11 11.26
N LYS A 68 16.95 -6.49 10.00
CA LYS A 68 17.98 -7.04 9.10
C LYS A 68 18.94 -5.99 8.55
N ASN A 69 18.58 -4.70 8.62
CA ASN A 69 19.34 -3.62 8.00
C ASN A 69 19.88 -2.62 9.03
N LEU A 70 19.98 -2.95 10.32
CA LEU A 70 20.41 -2.01 11.37
C LEU A 70 21.75 -1.29 11.10
N GLN A 71 22.67 -1.96 10.39
CA GLN A 71 23.97 -1.39 10.03
C GLN A 71 23.95 -0.60 8.71
N HIS A 72 22.89 -0.73 7.92
CA HIS A 72 22.80 -0.19 6.56
C HIS A 72 21.76 0.90 6.41
N LEU A 73 20.66 0.83 7.17
CA LEU A 73 19.54 1.76 7.13
C LEU A 73 19.27 2.32 8.52
N LYS A 74 18.90 3.60 8.58
CA LYS A 74 18.39 4.27 9.77
C LYS A 74 17.09 4.98 9.45
N LEU A 75 16.13 4.92 10.37
CA LEU A 75 14.94 5.74 10.33
C LEU A 75 15.35 7.21 10.49
N ILE A 76 14.98 8.07 9.55
CA ILE A 76 15.31 9.51 9.58
C ILE A 76 14.09 10.40 9.71
N ASP A 77 12.91 9.89 9.39
CA ASP A 77 11.67 10.66 9.42
C ASP A 77 10.47 9.70 9.52
N CYS A 78 9.36 10.20 10.07
CA CYS A 78 8.08 9.53 10.09
C CYS A 78 6.95 10.55 10.05
N PHE A 79 5.91 10.25 9.27
CA PHE A 79 4.77 11.14 9.12
C PHE A 79 3.48 10.34 8.99
N VAL A 80 2.36 11.03 9.22
CA VAL A 80 1.01 10.49 9.02
C VAL A 80 0.37 11.24 7.87
N MET A 81 -0.30 10.51 6.98
CA MET A 81 -1.18 11.10 5.99
C MET A 81 -2.43 10.25 5.81
N ASP A 82 -3.48 10.88 5.29
CA ASP A 82 -4.68 10.18 4.87
C ASP A 82 -4.40 9.33 3.63
N THR A 83 -4.76 8.04 3.70
CA THR A 83 -4.74 7.15 2.53
C THR A 83 -5.73 7.61 1.46
N HIS A 84 -5.70 7.01 0.28
CA HIS A 84 -6.89 6.98 -0.57
C HIS A 84 -8.08 6.38 0.21
N ASN A 85 -9.30 6.79 -0.12
CA ASN A 85 -10.51 6.20 0.46
C ASN A 85 -10.48 4.68 0.30
N MET A 86 -10.72 3.99 1.41
CA MET A 86 -10.89 2.54 1.42
C MET A 86 -12.35 2.23 1.14
N LEU A 87 -12.59 1.27 0.25
CA LEU A 87 -13.91 0.97 -0.29
C LEU A 87 -14.18 -0.53 -0.29
N LEU A 88 -15.46 -0.91 -0.24
CA LEU A 88 -15.92 -2.15 -0.87
C LEU A 88 -16.29 -1.83 -2.33
N ALA A 89 -15.62 -2.47 -3.27
CA ALA A 89 -15.94 -2.39 -4.69
C ALA A 89 -16.33 -3.75 -5.27
N SER A 90 -17.17 -3.80 -6.29
CA SER A 90 -17.65 -5.05 -6.90
C SER A 90 -18.08 -4.84 -8.35
N ARG A 91 -18.06 -5.92 -9.14
CA ARG A 91 -18.75 -5.95 -10.46
C ARG A 91 -20.28 -5.99 -10.30
N LEU A 92 -20.76 -6.39 -9.13
CA LEU A 92 -22.18 -6.46 -8.79
C LEU A 92 -22.66 -5.09 -8.28
N ASP A 93 -23.97 -4.89 -8.37
CA ASP A 93 -24.67 -3.68 -7.92
C ASP A 93 -25.24 -3.80 -6.50
N ASN A 94 -25.14 -4.99 -5.90
CA ASN A 94 -25.80 -5.31 -4.65
C ASN A 94 -24.91 -6.18 -3.77
N VAL A 95 -24.57 -5.63 -2.60
CA VAL A 95 -23.74 -6.27 -1.58
C VAL A 95 -24.23 -7.65 -1.15
N ARG A 96 -25.56 -7.89 -1.15
CA ARG A 96 -26.15 -9.18 -0.73
C ARG A 96 -25.90 -10.32 -1.72
N LYS A 97 -25.44 -10.01 -2.93
CA LYS A 97 -25.11 -11.01 -3.97
C LYS A 97 -23.65 -11.48 -3.88
N ILE A 98 -22.81 -10.81 -3.09
CA ILE A 98 -21.39 -11.11 -2.93
C ILE A 98 -21.23 -12.40 -2.11
N LYS A 99 -20.49 -13.36 -2.66
CA LYS A 99 -20.14 -14.63 -1.99
C LYS A 99 -18.64 -14.75 -1.70
N SER A 100 -17.80 -14.02 -2.43
CA SER A 100 -16.36 -13.93 -2.18
C SER A 100 -15.84 -12.49 -2.23
N VAL A 101 -14.89 -12.17 -1.35
CA VAL A 101 -14.25 -10.85 -1.25
C VAL A 101 -12.74 -10.98 -1.24
N GLY A 102 -12.09 -10.30 -2.18
CA GLY A 102 -10.64 -10.13 -2.18
C GLY A 102 -10.18 -8.98 -1.28
N SER A 103 -9.08 -9.12 -0.55
CA SER A 103 -8.50 -8.02 0.22
C SER A 103 -7.00 -8.13 0.38
N HIS A 104 -6.31 -7.01 0.60
CA HIS A 104 -5.01 -7.05 1.26
C HIS A 104 -5.17 -7.49 2.73
N PRO A 105 -4.17 -8.14 3.37
CA PRO A 105 -4.28 -8.54 4.77
C PRO A 105 -4.59 -7.39 5.75
N ALA A 106 -4.01 -6.21 5.52
CA ALA A 106 -4.15 -5.08 6.46
C ALA A 106 -5.60 -4.55 6.61
N PRO A 107 -6.38 -4.31 5.53
CA PRO A 107 -7.76 -3.85 5.66
C PRO A 107 -8.82 -4.96 5.64
N GLN A 108 -8.45 -6.24 5.75
CA GLN A 108 -9.42 -7.35 5.59
C GLN A 108 -10.59 -7.27 6.59
N ASP A 109 -10.36 -6.76 7.79
CA ASP A 109 -11.39 -6.66 8.82
C ASP A 109 -12.49 -5.66 8.48
N LEU A 110 -12.28 -4.77 7.50
CA LEU A 110 -13.34 -3.90 6.97
C LEU A 110 -14.50 -4.70 6.38
N ILE A 111 -14.25 -5.92 5.89
CA ILE A 111 -15.29 -6.80 5.32
C ILE A 111 -16.40 -7.05 6.34
N HIS A 112 -16.04 -7.27 7.60
CA HIS A 112 -16.98 -7.57 8.67
C HIS A 112 -17.81 -6.36 9.13
N GLN A 113 -17.45 -5.15 8.71
CA GLN A 113 -18.19 -3.93 9.02
C GLN A 113 -19.31 -3.64 8.01
N ILE A 114 -19.34 -4.36 6.88
CA ILE A 114 -20.28 -4.08 5.79
C ILE A 114 -21.64 -4.71 6.10
N LYS A 115 -22.65 -3.86 6.23
CA LYS A 115 -24.03 -4.33 6.41
C LYS A 115 -24.53 -5.03 5.16
N GLY A 116 -24.98 -6.27 5.31
CA GLY A 116 -25.60 -7.05 4.23
C GLY A 116 -24.66 -7.98 3.48
N VAL A 117 -23.35 -7.97 3.77
CA VAL A 117 -22.45 -9.07 3.39
C VAL A 117 -22.76 -10.28 4.29
N ASP A 118 -22.76 -11.48 3.70
CA ASP A 118 -22.92 -12.72 4.47
C ASP A 118 -21.76 -12.89 5.46
N LYS A 119 -22.04 -13.31 6.69
CA LYS A 119 -21.01 -13.56 7.70
C LYS A 119 -20.06 -14.69 7.30
N ASN A 120 -20.48 -15.57 6.40
CA ASN A 120 -19.71 -16.69 5.87
C ASN A 120 -19.11 -16.40 4.48
N VAL A 121 -19.02 -15.12 4.09
CA VAL A 121 -18.37 -14.72 2.82
C VAL A 121 -16.95 -15.30 2.75
N ALA A 122 -16.58 -15.85 1.60
CA ALA A 122 -15.23 -16.35 1.40
C ALA A 122 -14.26 -15.17 1.26
N ILE A 123 -13.18 -15.14 2.04
CA ILE A 123 -12.16 -14.09 1.97
C ILE A 123 -10.91 -14.64 1.29
N GLU A 124 -10.46 -13.96 0.25
CA GLU A 124 -9.21 -14.26 -0.46
C GLU A 124 -8.21 -13.12 -0.28
N LEU A 125 -6.96 -13.46 0.07
CA LEU A 125 -5.94 -12.47 0.37
C LEU A 125 -5.00 -12.23 -0.82
N PHE A 126 -4.78 -10.96 -1.15
CA PHE A 126 -3.90 -10.51 -2.23
C PHE A 126 -2.81 -9.57 -1.72
N ASN A 127 -1.75 -9.41 -2.51
CA ASN A 127 -0.56 -8.65 -2.11
C ASN A 127 -0.76 -7.13 -2.12
N SER A 128 -1.87 -6.60 -2.64
CA SER A 128 -2.21 -5.18 -2.56
C SER A 128 -3.71 -4.91 -2.79
N ASN A 129 -4.18 -3.73 -2.38
CA ASN A 129 -5.53 -3.25 -2.69
C ASN A 129 -5.78 -3.17 -4.21
N SER A 130 -4.78 -2.74 -4.97
CA SER A 130 -4.87 -2.66 -6.43
C SER A 130 -4.96 -4.04 -7.08
N GLU A 131 -4.26 -5.04 -6.53
CA GLU A 131 -4.38 -6.42 -7.00
C GLU A 131 -5.76 -7.00 -6.70
N ALA A 132 -6.30 -6.76 -5.50
CA ALA A 132 -7.66 -7.19 -5.16
C ALA A 132 -8.71 -6.61 -6.12
N ALA A 133 -8.57 -5.34 -6.55
CA ALA A 133 -9.44 -4.73 -7.56
C ALA A 133 -9.32 -5.42 -8.92
N LYS A 134 -8.09 -5.70 -9.39
CA LYS A 134 -7.87 -6.40 -10.66
C LYS A 134 -8.51 -7.80 -10.66
N GLN A 135 -8.34 -8.55 -9.56
CA GLN A 135 -8.89 -9.89 -9.41
C GLN A 135 -10.43 -9.86 -9.33
N CYS A 136 -11.01 -8.84 -8.69
CA CYS A 136 -12.46 -8.63 -8.71
C CYS A 136 -12.97 -8.32 -10.12
N ALA A 137 -12.29 -7.45 -10.86
CA ALA A 137 -12.65 -7.13 -12.25
C ALA A 137 -12.50 -8.33 -13.20
N ALA A 138 -11.51 -9.19 -12.97
CA ALA A 138 -11.33 -10.44 -13.70
C ALA A 138 -12.39 -11.52 -13.35
N GLY A 139 -13.15 -11.32 -12.28
CA GLY A 139 -14.18 -12.25 -11.82
C GLY A 139 -13.69 -13.39 -10.94
N THR A 140 -12.43 -13.34 -10.48
CA THR A 140 -11.87 -14.27 -9.48
C THR A 140 -12.65 -14.19 -8.16
N VAL A 141 -13.03 -12.97 -7.76
CA VAL A 141 -13.86 -12.69 -6.59
C VAL A 141 -15.05 -11.78 -6.95
N ASP A 142 -16.13 -11.85 -6.17
CA ASP A 142 -17.33 -11.04 -6.40
C ASP A 142 -17.14 -9.58 -5.98
N GLY A 143 -16.48 -9.34 -4.86
CA GLY A 143 -16.15 -8.01 -4.34
C GLY A 143 -14.69 -7.91 -3.92
N CYS A 144 -14.24 -6.70 -3.60
CA CYS A 144 -12.93 -6.48 -3.01
C CYS A 144 -12.90 -5.27 -2.07
N ILE A 145 -12.04 -5.36 -1.05
CA ILE A 145 -11.59 -4.18 -0.31
C ILE A 145 -10.45 -3.54 -1.09
N THR A 146 -10.64 -2.30 -1.51
CA THR A 146 -9.68 -1.60 -2.38
C THR A 146 -9.69 -0.08 -2.16
N THR A 147 -8.90 0.65 -2.94
CA THR A 147 -8.88 2.12 -2.92
C THR A 147 -9.78 2.70 -4.01
N LEU A 148 -10.23 3.95 -3.83
CA LEU A 148 -11.00 4.68 -4.86
C LEU A 148 -10.31 4.68 -6.23
N LEU A 149 -9.02 4.96 -6.27
CA LEU A 149 -8.26 4.99 -7.51
C LEU A 149 -8.25 3.62 -8.22
N ALA A 150 -8.02 2.54 -7.47
CA ALA A 150 -7.97 1.18 -8.03
C ALA A 150 -9.37 0.71 -8.49
N ALA A 151 -10.42 1.03 -7.75
CA ALA A 151 -11.80 0.73 -8.15
C ALA A 151 -12.18 1.42 -9.46
N GLN A 152 -11.83 2.70 -9.60
CA GLN A 152 -12.08 3.49 -10.82
C GLN A 152 -11.29 2.94 -12.02
N GLN A 153 -10.00 2.63 -11.84
CA GLN A 153 -9.18 2.03 -12.90
C GLN A 153 -9.72 0.68 -13.37
N CYS A 154 -10.31 -0.10 -12.46
CA CYS A 154 -10.90 -1.40 -12.75
C CYS A 154 -12.40 -1.34 -13.12
N GLN A 155 -12.98 -0.12 -13.21
CA GLN A 155 -14.39 0.10 -13.53
C GLN A 155 -15.38 -0.68 -12.64
N LEU A 156 -15.07 -0.76 -11.34
CA LEU A 156 -15.92 -1.44 -10.36
C LEU A 156 -16.96 -0.50 -9.75
N ASN A 157 -18.12 -1.04 -9.40
CA ASN A 157 -19.12 -0.31 -8.62
C ASN A 157 -18.63 -0.13 -7.18
N ILE A 158 -18.80 1.06 -6.63
CA ILE A 158 -18.51 1.35 -5.22
C ILE A 158 -19.77 1.03 -4.41
N LEU A 159 -19.69 0.03 -3.53
CA LEU A 159 -20.82 -0.43 -2.72
C LEU A 159 -20.77 0.09 -1.28
N ALA A 160 -19.58 0.41 -0.79
CA ALA A 160 -19.39 1.11 0.48
C ALA A 160 -18.10 1.94 0.42
N ASP A 161 -18.12 3.11 1.05
CA ASP A 161 -16.96 3.96 1.24
C ASP A 161 -16.69 4.12 2.74
N PHE A 162 -15.51 3.70 3.18
CA PHE A 162 -15.06 3.80 4.56
C PHE A 162 -14.27 5.09 4.83
N GLY A 163 -14.07 5.91 3.81
CA GLY A 163 -13.25 7.11 3.86
C GLY A 163 -11.74 6.82 3.88
N PRO A 164 -10.93 7.88 3.97
CA PRO A 164 -9.49 7.73 4.17
C PRO A 164 -9.19 7.20 5.58
N VAL A 165 -8.10 6.45 5.70
CA VAL A 165 -7.56 6.01 6.98
C VAL A 165 -6.27 6.80 7.24
N PRO A 166 -6.15 7.50 8.38
CA PRO A 166 -4.87 8.08 8.80
C PRO A 166 -3.84 6.97 8.97
N MET A 167 -2.75 7.03 8.19
CA MET A 167 -1.75 5.97 8.14
C MET A 167 -0.34 6.52 8.30
N GLY A 168 0.47 5.81 9.10
CA GLY A 168 1.87 6.16 9.29
C GLY A 168 2.78 5.64 8.17
N PHE A 169 3.78 6.44 7.85
CA PHE A 169 4.84 6.11 6.90
C PHE A 169 6.20 6.42 7.53
N SER A 170 7.16 5.54 7.27
CA SER A 170 8.53 5.60 7.77
C SER A 170 9.50 5.84 6.63
N ILE A 171 10.48 6.73 6.83
CA ILE A 171 11.53 7.04 5.87
C ILE A 171 12.87 6.58 6.43
N HIS A 172 13.56 5.74 5.68
CA HIS A 172 14.86 5.20 6.04
C HIS A 172 15.92 5.66 5.06
N ALA A 173 17.05 6.13 5.55
CA ALA A 173 18.22 6.49 4.76
C ALA A 173 19.39 5.58 5.08
N LYS A 174 20.38 5.54 4.19
CA LYS A 174 21.61 4.79 4.44
C LYS A 174 22.36 5.34 5.65
N VAL A 175 22.94 4.44 6.43
CA VAL A 175 23.96 4.81 7.40
C VAL A 175 25.24 5.13 6.63
N LYS A 176 25.72 6.37 6.73
CA LYS A 176 27.06 6.70 6.20
C LYS A 176 28.07 5.97 7.07
N GLN A 177 28.87 5.08 6.47
CA GLN A 177 30.04 4.55 7.14
C GLN A 177 31.04 5.71 7.28
N SER A 178 31.28 6.14 8.52
CA SER A 178 32.47 6.94 8.82
C SER A 178 33.68 6.04 8.59
N LEU A 179 34.49 6.39 7.60
CA LEU A 179 35.84 5.85 7.39
C LEU A 179 36.70 6.08 8.64
#